data_AF-A0A060CF56-F1
#
_entry.id   AF-A0A060CF56-F1
#
_cell.length_a   1.000
_cell.length_b   1.000
_cell.length_c   1.000
_cell.angle_alpha   90.00
_cell.angle_beta   90.00
_cell.angle_gamma   90.00
#
_symmetry.space_group_name_H-M   'P 1'
#
loop_
_entity.id
_entity.type
_entity.pdbx_description
1 polymer ?
#
loop_
_entity_poly.entity_id
_entity_poly.type
_entity_poly.pdbx_seq_one_letter_code
_entity_poly.pdbx_strand_id
1 'polypeptide(L)'
;MIADQLRSHGYDNEIHVISNGFSPMFSPSHGGEPDGRDGRNQGRRFRIVASGRLSHEKDHITLIRAVARCRHAADIDLAICGTGPLDSYLSRSG
;
A
#
# COMPACT_ATOMS: atom_id res chain seq x y z
N MET A 1 -10.67 -2.98 15.51
CA MET A 1 -10.08 -1.62 15.38
C MET A 1 -9.40 -1.25 16.70
N ILE A 2 -8.58 -0.20 16.76
CA ILE A 2 -7.87 0.17 18.01
C ILE A 2 -8.83 0.47 19.16
N ALA A 3 -10.00 1.07 18.89
CA ALA A 3 -11.03 1.33 19.89
C ALA A 3 -11.55 0.04 20.55
N ASP A 4 -11.72 -1.04 19.77
CA ASP A 4 -12.17 -2.32 20.30
C ASP A 4 -11.07 -2.97 21.15
N GLN A 5 -9.80 -2.79 20.77
CA GLN A 5 -8.67 -3.24 21.59
C GLN A 5 -8.62 -2.48 22.91
N LEU A 6 -8.83 -1.16 22.92
CA LEU A 6 -8.89 -0.40 24.17
C LEU A 6 -10.02 -0.91 25.07
N ARG A 7 -11.21 -1.16 24.53
CA ARG A 7 -12.32 -1.74 25.31
C ARG A 7 -11.99 -3.14 25.85
N SER A 8 -11.39 -4.01 25.03
CA SER A 8 -11.03 -5.36 25.46
C SER A 8 -9.95 -5.38 26.53
N HIS A 9 -9.17 -4.30 26.65
CA HIS A 9 -8.16 -4.11 27.69
C HIS A 9 -8.68 -3.37 28.94
N GLY A 10 -9.99 -3.14 29.04
CA GLY A 10 -10.63 -2.60 30.25
C GLY A 10 -10.62 -1.08 30.39
N TYR A 11 -10.36 -0.35 29.31
CA TYR A 11 -10.54 1.10 29.29
C TYR A 11 -12.05 1.43 29.32
N ASP A 12 -12.47 2.25 30.28
CA ASP A 12 -13.87 2.57 30.61
C ASP A 12 -14.26 4.03 30.31
N ASN A 13 -13.29 4.90 30.03
CA ASN A 13 -13.52 6.27 29.56
C ASN A 13 -14.32 6.30 28.24
N GLU A 14 -14.95 7.45 27.94
CA GLU A 14 -15.60 7.66 26.64
C GLU A 14 -14.55 7.64 25.50
N ILE A 15 -14.69 6.68 24.58
CA ILE A 15 -13.76 6.49 23.46
C ILE A 15 -14.31 7.16 22.21
N HIS A 16 -13.66 8.24 21.78
CA HIS A 16 -13.95 8.91 20.52
C HIS A 16 -12.99 8.44 19.43
N VAL A 17 -13.53 7.96 18.31
CA VAL A 17 -12.74 7.60 17.14
C VAL A 17 -12.52 8.83 16.28
N ILE A 18 -11.27 9.23 16.12
CA ILE A 18 -10.86 10.32 15.22
C ILE A 18 -9.97 9.70 14.14
N SER A 19 -10.43 9.72 12.89
CA SER A 19 -9.64 9.25 11.76
C SER A 19 -8.56 10.26 11.39
N ASN A 20 -7.41 9.77 10.92
CA ASN A 20 -6.41 10.64 10.31
C ASN A 20 -6.96 11.28 9.03
N GLY A 21 -6.67 12.57 8.83
CA GLY A 21 -6.91 13.26 7.56
C GLY A 21 -5.68 13.22 6.64
N PHE A 22 -5.84 13.69 5.40
CA PHE A 22 -4.74 13.98 4.49
C PHE A 22 -4.94 15.34 3.83
N SER A 23 -3.86 15.99 3.38
CA SER A 23 -3.95 17.30 2.74
C SER A 23 -4.67 17.18 1.38
N PRO A 24 -5.64 18.07 1.07
CA PRO A 24 -6.34 18.06 -0.22
C PRO A 24 -5.42 18.17 -1.44
N MET A 25 -4.19 18.68 -1.27
CA MET A 25 -3.18 18.71 -2.34
C MET A 25 -2.79 17.31 -2.86
N PHE A 26 -3.02 16.26 -2.06
CA PHE A 26 -2.82 14.86 -2.45
C PHE A 26 -4.10 14.21 -2.99
N SER A 27 -5.16 14.99 -3.19
CA SER A 27 -6.36 14.49 -3.87
C SER A 27 -6.02 14.25 -5.35
N PRO A 28 -6.60 13.22 -5.96
CA PRO A 28 -6.48 13.04 -7.40
C PRO A 28 -6.89 14.32 -8.14
N SER A 29 -6.05 14.78 -9.07
CA SER A 29 -6.43 15.90 -9.94
C SER A 29 -7.68 15.50 -10.73
N HIS A 30 -8.67 16.38 -10.79
CA HIS A 30 -9.92 16.13 -11.54
C HIS A 30 -9.70 16.13 -13.08
N GLY A 31 -8.46 16.33 -13.54
CA GLY A 31 -8.06 16.26 -14.94
C GLY A 31 -6.95 15.22 -15.15
N GLY A 32 -7.15 14.36 -16.15
CA GLY A 32 -6.09 13.56 -16.80
C GLY A 32 -5.63 12.32 -16.03
N GLU A 33 -5.14 11.29 -16.74
CA GLU A 33 -4.49 10.11 -16.10
C GLU A 33 -3.23 10.72 -15.57
N PRO A 34 -2.68 10.15 -14.49
CA PRO A 34 -1.27 10.31 -14.26
C PRO A 34 -0.57 9.87 -15.56
N ASP A 35 -0.01 10.83 -16.30
CA ASP A 35 0.57 10.74 -17.65
C ASP A 35 -0.37 10.41 -18.83
N GLY A 36 -0.82 11.44 -19.56
CA GLY A 36 -1.15 11.37 -20.99
C GLY A 36 -2.10 10.25 -21.46
N ARG A 37 -3.41 10.36 -21.08
CA ARG A 37 -4.54 9.48 -21.51
C ARG A 37 -4.83 9.51 -23.01
N ASP A 38 -3.90 9.11 -23.86
CA ASP A 38 -4.29 8.65 -25.20
C ASP A 38 -4.47 7.14 -25.11
N GLY A 39 -5.69 6.66 -25.42
CA GLY A 39 -6.17 5.28 -25.32
C GLY A 39 -5.35 4.23 -26.11
N ARG A 40 -4.09 4.07 -25.73
CA ARG A 40 -3.12 3.12 -26.25
C ARG A 40 -2.44 2.42 -25.09
N ASN A 41 -3.26 1.76 -24.26
CA ASN A 41 -2.80 0.81 -23.26
C ASN A 41 -2.41 -0.53 -23.94
N GLN A 42 -1.66 -0.45 -25.03
CA GLN A 42 -1.13 -1.61 -25.74
C GLN A 42 0.32 -1.79 -25.28
N GLY A 43 0.51 -2.51 -24.18
CA GLY A 43 1.84 -3.03 -23.76
C GLY A 43 2.44 -2.52 -22.45
N ARG A 44 1.72 -1.73 -21.63
CA ARG A 44 2.22 -1.30 -20.30
C ARG A 44 1.73 -2.23 -19.19
N ARG A 45 2.66 -2.62 -18.30
CA ARG A 45 2.36 -3.39 -17.09
C ARG A 45 1.48 -2.57 -16.13
N PHE A 46 0.52 -3.23 -15.47
CA PHE A 46 -0.29 -2.70 -14.39
C PHE A 46 0.56 -2.42 -13.17
N ARG A 47 0.69 -1.15 -12.78
CA ARG A 47 1.56 -0.75 -11.67
C ARG A 47 0.85 -0.78 -10.33
N ILE A 48 1.43 -1.50 -9.38
CA ILE A 48 1.02 -1.53 -7.97
C ILE A 48 2.11 -0.83 -7.16
N VAL A 49 1.75 0.17 -6.36
CA VAL A 49 2.68 0.86 -5.47
C VAL A 49 2.27 0.60 -4.02
N ALA A 50 3.21 0.08 -3.23
CA ALA A 50 3.08 -0.05 -1.79
C ALA A 50 4.12 0.85 -1.12
N SER A 51 3.67 1.77 -0.27
CA SER A 51 4.55 2.71 0.44
C SER A 51 4.44 2.52 1.94
N GLY A 52 5.58 2.45 2.63
CA GLY A 52 5.62 2.34 4.09
C GLY A 52 6.96 1.84 4.62
N ARG A 53 7.12 1.87 5.95
CA ARG A 53 8.31 1.33 6.61
C ARG A 53 8.45 -0.16 6.30
N LEU A 54 9.66 -0.59 5.97
CA LEU A 54 9.96 -2.00 5.70
C LEU A 54 10.03 -2.78 7.02
N SER A 55 8.86 -3.06 7.59
CA SER A 55 8.66 -3.76 8.86
C SER A 55 7.69 -4.94 8.71
N HIS A 56 7.69 -5.84 9.69
CA HIS A 56 6.78 -7.00 9.71
C HIS A 56 5.31 -6.59 9.71
N GLU A 57 4.96 -5.50 10.41
CA GLU A 57 3.59 -4.98 10.47
C GLU A 57 3.03 -4.62 9.08
N LYS A 58 3.87 -4.11 8.18
CA LYS A 58 3.46 -3.75 6.81
C LYS A 58 3.40 -4.95 5.85
N ASP A 59 3.96 -6.09 6.26
CA ASP A 59 3.89 -7.39 5.59
C ASP A 59 3.99 -7.35 4.04
N HIS A 60 5.00 -6.64 3.54
CA HIS A 60 5.25 -6.52 2.10
C HIS A 60 5.49 -7.88 1.42
N ILE A 61 5.92 -8.90 2.17
CA ILE A 61 6.13 -10.27 1.69
C ILE A 61 4.82 -10.87 1.17
N THR A 62 3.72 -10.66 1.90
CA THR A 62 2.41 -11.15 1.46
C THR A 62 2.01 -10.54 0.13
N LEU A 63 2.30 -9.25 -0.10
CA LEU A 63 2.05 -8.60 -1.39
C LEU A 63 2.90 -9.19 -2.52
N ILE A 64 4.20 -9.40 -2.28
CA ILE A 64 5.11 -10.04 -3.26
C ILE A 64 4.58 -11.44 -3.63
N ARG A 65 4.23 -12.25 -2.63
CA ARG A 65 3.68 -13.61 -2.83
C ARG A 65 2.34 -13.58 -3.56
N ALA A 66 1.49 -12.61 -3.29
CA ALA A 66 0.21 -12.45 -3.97
C ALA A 66 0.41 -12.14 -5.46
N VAL A 67 1.34 -11.23 -5.79
CA VAL A 67 1.70 -10.94 -7.19
C VAL A 67 2.29 -12.16 -7.87
N ALA A 68 3.21 -12.88 -7.22
CA ALA A 68 3.81 -14.10 -7.79
C ALA A 68 2.79 -15.22 -8.07
N ARG A 69 1.66 -15.25 -7.34
CA ARG A 69 0.55 -16.20 -7.54
C ARG A 69 -0.52 -15.69 -8.52
N CYS A 70 -0.41 -14.45 -8.98
CA CYS A 70 -1.40 -13.85 -9.87
C CYS A 70 -1.26 -14.43 -11.29
N ARG A 71 -2.39 -14.76 -11.93
CA ARG A 71 -2.42 -15.19 -13.34
C ARG A 71 -1.82 -14.16 -14.32
N HIS A 72 -1.82 -12.88 -13.94
CA HIS A 72 -1.30 -11.76 -14.70
C HIS A 72 0.04 -11.24 -14.12
N ALA A 73 0.77 -12.05 -13.37
CA ALA A 73 2.02 -11.62 -12.72
C ALA A 73 3.00 -10.95 -13.70
N ALA A 74 3.11 -11.48 -14.93
CA ALA A 74 3.97 -10.93 -15.98
C ALA A 74 3.55 -9.53 -16.46
N ASP A 75 2.28 -9.18 -16.27
CA ASP A 75 1.69 -7.90 -16.63
C ASP A 75 1.68 -6.93 -15.45
N ILE A 76 2.23 -7.28 -14.28
CA ILE A 76 2.24 -6.42 -13.09
C ILE A 76 3.64 -5.85 -12.86
N ASP A 77 3.70 -4.57 -12.53
CA ASP A 77 4.88 -3.87 -12.04
C ASP A 77 4.67 -3.50 -10.56
N LEU A 78 5.33 -4.21 -9.64
CA LEU A 78 5.21 -3.99 -8.21
C LEU A 78 6.36 -3.10 -7.70
N ALA A 79 6.04 -1.90 -7.24
CA ALA A 79 6.97 -0.98 -6.58
C ALA A 79 6.72 -0.95 -5.07
N ILE A 80 7.70 -1.39 -4.27
CA ILE A 80 7.70 -1.23 -2.82
C ILE A 80 8.63 -0.07 -2.47
N CYS A 81 8.07 0.98 -1.87
CA CYS A 81 8.78 2.23 -1.58
C CYS A 81 8.86 2.45 -0.07
N GLY A 82 10.08 2.48 0.46
CA GLY A 82 10.30 2.77 1.86
C GLY A 82 11.67 2.32 2.33
N THR A 83 11.93 2.50 3.61
CA THR A 83 13.14 2.03 4.30
C THR A 83 12.75 1.34 5.60
N GLY A 84 13.60 0.45 6.11
CA GLY A 84 13.34 -0.18 7.40
C GLY A 84 14.19 -1.42 7.66
N PRO A 85 13.99 -2.06 8.82
CA PRO A 85 14.79 -3.22 9.24
C PRO A 85 14.75 -4.41 8.26
N LEU A 86 13.70 -4.53 7.44
CA LEU A 86 13.54 -5.63 6.49
C LEU A 86 14.06 -5.32 5.08
N ASP A 87 14.75 -4.19 4.87
CA ASP A 87 15.25 -3.77 3.56
C ASP A 87 16.07 -4.86 2.85
N SER A 88 17.09 -5.39 3.54
CA SER A 88 17.95 -6.46 3.02
C SER A 88 17.19 -7.77 2.76
N TYR A 89 16.12 -8.04 3.51
CA TYR A 89 15.31 -9.24 3.33
C TYR A 89 14.41 -9.12 2.10
N LEU A 90 13.71 -8.00 1.97
CA LEU A 90 12.78 -7.74 0.88
C LEU A 90 13.49 -7.59 -0.47
N SER A 91 14.67 -6.97 -0.47
CA SER A 91 15.49 -6.84 -1.68
C SER A 91 15.94 -8.17 -2.27
N ARG A 92 15.99 -9.24 -1.46
CA ARG A 92 16.34 -10.60 -1.89
C ARG A 92 15.13 -11.49 -2.17
N SER A 93 13.92 -10.99 -1.93
CA SER A 93 12.67 -11.75 -2.05
C SER A 93 11.91 -11.48 -3.35
N GLY A 94 12.46 -10.62 -4.21
CA GLY A 94 11.94 -10.31 -5.55
C GLY A 94 12.50 -11.22 -6.63
#